data_AF-A0A6A1X563-F1
#
_entry.id   AF-A0A6A1X563-F1
#
_cell.length_a   1.000
_cell.length_b   1.000
_cell.length_c   1.000
_cell.angle_alpha   90.00
_cell.angle_beta   90.00
_cell.angle_gamma   90.00
#
_symmetry.space_group_name_H-M   'P 1'
#
loop_
_entity.id
_entity.type
_entity.pdbx_description
1 polymer ?
#
loop_
_entity_poly.entity_id
_entity_poly.type
_entity_poly.pdbx_seq_one_letter_code
_entity_poly.pdbx_strand_id
1 'polypeptide(L)'
;MSAPKGNQFWKLRNRHGRSKRFASPEQLWETACEYFAYCDRTPWKVIKNKTKGEIKEKEESPTQRPYSLTGLMAYLDVSKSFWNDFKKGSHEDFSVVITRIENVIRTQQLEGAIVGAFNPNIVSRIIGLSDKQKVTHTINSKEFKGFDFLPYTPKADESI
;
A
#
# COMPACT_ATOMS: atom_id res chain seq x y z
N MET A 1 8.07 14.67 13.93
CA MET A 1 8.65 14.86 12.58
C MET A 1 7.72 15.78 11.81
N SER A 2 8.14 17.01 11.51
CA SER A 2 7.31 17.94 10.74
C SER A 2 7.62 17.74 9.26
N ALA A 3 6.59 17.53 8.44
CA ALA A 3 6.76 17.36 7.00
C ALA A 3 7.40 18.63 6.39
N PRO A 4 8.27 18.51 5.37
CA PRO A 4 8.89 19.66 4.72
C PRO A 4 7.85 20.67 4.23
N LYS A 5 7.98 21.95 4.61
CA LYS A 5 7.18 23.06 4.08
C LYS A 5 7.49 23.20 2.58
N GLY A 6 6.58 22.74 1.72
CA GLY A 6 6.71 22.87 0.26
C GLY A 6 5.91 21.87 -0.57
N ASN A 7 5.43 20.77 0.03
CA ASN A 7 4.78 19.70 -0.73
C ASN A 7 3.26 19.86 -0.86
N GLN A 8 2.81 20.96 -1.47
CA GLN A 8 1.40 21.30 -1.64
C GLN A 8 0.75 20.59 -2.83
N PHE A 9 0.86 19.25 -2.88
CA PHE A 9 0.38 18.46 -4.01
C PHE A 9 -1.12 18.63 -4.30
N TRP A 10 -1.91 18.95 -3.26
CA TRP A 10 -3.34 19.27 -3.38
C TRP A 10 -3.64 20.53 -4.21
N LYS A 11 -2.64 21.36 -4.52
CA LYS A 11 -2.78 22.50 -5.43
C LYS A 11 -2.51 22.15 -6.89
N LEU A 12 -1.93 20.98 -7.17
CA LEU A 12 -1.50 20.57 -8.49
C LEU A 12 -2.64 19.98 -9.34
N ARG A 13 -3.84 20.56 -9.23
CA ARG A 13 -5.04 20.11 -9.94
C ARG A 13 -4.79 20.10 -11.46
N ASN A 14 -5.09 19.00 -12.14
CA ASN A 14 -5.16 19.01 -13.60
C ASN A 14 -6.34 19.90 -14.06
N ARG A 15 -6.12 20.71 -15.11
CA ARG A 15 -7.01 21.78 -15.60
C ARG A 15 -8.32 21.28 -16.24
N HIS A 16 -8.56 19.98 -16.28
CA HIS A 16 -9.83 19.41 -16.73
C HIS A 16 -10.89 19.60 -15.64
N GLY A 17 -11.58 20.73 -15.70
CA GLY A 17 -12.78 20.96 -14.90
C GLY A 17 -13.85 19.88 -15.13
N ARG A 18 -14.88 19.89 -14.29
CA ARG A 18 -16.04 18.97 -14.18
C ARG A 18 -16.69 18.47 -15.50
N SER A 19 -16.32 19.02 -16.65
CA SER A 19 -16.81 18.64 -17.97
C SER A 19 -15.80 17.75 -18.71
N LYS A 20 -16.19 16.48 -18.87
CA LYS A 20 -15.59 15.37 -19.64
C LYS A 20 -14.58 14.50 -18.87
N ARG A 21 -15.17 13.48 -18.23
CA ARG A 21 -14.76 12.07 -18.23
C ARG A 21 -13.76 11.79 -19.37
N PHE A 22 -12.63 11.13 -19.06
CA PHE A 22 -11.57 10.78 -20.02
C PHE A 22 -12.16 10.40 -21.38
N ALA A 23 -11.85 11.17 -22.43
CA ALA A 23 -12.42 10.94 -23.75
C ALA A 23 -11.80 9.70 -24.41
N SER A 24 -10.60 9.30 -23.98
CA SER A 24 -9.95 8.07 -24.43
C SER A 24 -9.07 7.45 -23.34
N PRO A 25 -8.74 6.15 -23.44
CA PRO A 25 -7.78 5.47 -22.58
C PRO A 25 -6.38 6.13 -22.59
N GLU A 26 -5.96 6.66 -23.74
CA GLU A 26 -4.67 7.36 -23.89
C GLU A 26 -4.62 8.62 -23.02
N GLN A 27 -5.72 9.38 -22.95
CA GLN A 27 -5.78 10.57 -22.09
C GLN A 27 -5.65 10.23 -20.61
N LEU A 28 -6.23 9.10 -20.18
CA LEU A 28 -6.05 8.61 -18.82
C LEU A 28 -4.59 8.26 -18.54
N TRP A 29 -3.94 7.58 -19.50
CA TRP A 29 -2.52 7.23 -19.40
C TRP A 29 -1.61 8.45 -19.36
N GLU A 30 -1.82 9.42 -20.26
CA GLU A 30 -1.05 10.66 -20.34
C GLU A 30 -1.15 11.44 -19.02
N THR A 31 -2.37 11.60 -18.49
CA THR A 31 -2.57 12.28 -17.21
C THR A 31 -1.91 11.53 -16.05
N ALA A 32 -1.90 10.19 -16.08
CA ALA A 32 -1.18 9.41 -15.08
C ALA A 32 0.34 9.60 -15.19
N CYS A 33 0.90 9.68 -16.40
CA CYS A 33 2.30 10.02 -16.64
C CYS A 33 2.66 11.41 -16.10
N GLU A 34 1.81 12.41 -16.30
CA GLU A 34 2.02 13.75 -15.72
C GLU A 34 2.09 13.72 -14.19
N TYR A 35 1.22 12.93 -13.56
CA TYR A 35 1.27 12.69 -12.11
C TYR A 35 2.58 12.03 -11.68
N PHE A 36 3.04 10.99 -12.38
CA PHE A 36 4.30 10.31 -12.07
C PHE A 36 5.50 11.25 -12.23
N ALA A 37 5.57 11.99 -13.34
CA ALA A 37 6.61 12.99 -13.59
C ALA A 37 6.62 14.10 -12.52
N TYR A 38 5.44 14.48 -12.01
CA TYR A 38 5.37 15.39 -10.87
C TYR A 38 5.94 14.78 -9.59
N CYS A 39 5.65 13.51 -9.30
CA CYS A 39 6.23 12.84 -8.16
C CYS A 39 7.76 12.79 -8.25
N ASP A 40 8.30 12.53 -9.44
CA ASP A 40 9.75 12.45 -9.65
C ASP A 40 10.45 13.81 -9.54
N ARG A 41 9.84 14.89 -10.04
CA ARG A 41 10.40 16.24 -9.91
C ARG A 41 10.21 16.85 -8.51
N THR A 42 9.40 16.23 -7.64
CA THR A 42 9.12 16.73 -6.27
C THR A 42 9.45 15.67 -5.19
N PRO A 43 10.74 15.30 -5.04
CA PRO A 43 11.15 14.37 -3.99
C PRO A 43 10.83 14.94 -2.60
N TRP A 44 10.53 14.04 -1.67
CA TRP A 44 10.37 14.41 -0.27
C TRP A 44 11.75 14.68 0.32
N LYS A 45 11.84 15.53 1.34
CA LYS A 45 13.08 15.75 2.07
C LYS A 45 12.96 15.10 3.43
N VAL A 46 13.90 14.23 3.77
CA VAL A 46 14.04 13.75 5.15
C VAL A 46 15.12 14.58 5.82
N ILE A 47 14.72 15.27 6.88
CA ILE A 47 15.63 16.02 7.73
C ILE A 47 16.14 15.05 8.81
N LYS A 48 17.41 14.66 8.74
CA LYS A 48 18.07 13.91 9.81
C LYS A 48 18.86 14.90 10.65
N ASN A 49 18.54 14.96 11.93
CA ASN A 49 19.37 15.69 12.88
C ASN A 49 20.53 14.77 13.27
N LYS A 50 21.75 15.11 12.87
CA LYS A 50 22.96 14.46 13.36
C LYS A 50 23.54 15.33 14.46
N THR A 51 23.72 14.76 15.63
CA THR A 51 24.47 15.39 16.72
C THR A 51 25.89 14.85 16.66
N LYS A 52 26.86 15.70 16.33
CA LYS A 52 28.28 15.36 16.36
C LYS A 52 28.96 16.30 17.36
N GLY A 53 29.05 15.86 18.62
CA GLY A 53 29.49 16.73 19.72
C GLY A 53 28.43 17.78 20.11
N GLU A 54 28.83 19.04 20.33
CA GLU A 54 27.92 20.13 20.72
C GLU A 54 27.13 20.75 19.55
N ILE A 55 27.51 20.47 18.30
CA ILE A 55 26.89 21.06 17.11
C ILE A 55 25.78 20.13 16.61
N LYS A 56 24.56 20.67 16.52
CA LYS A 56 23.40 20.01 15.91
C LYS A 56 23.35 20.39 14.42
N GLU A 57 23.87 19.53 13.55
CA GLU A 57 23.71 19.70 12.11
C GLU A 57 22.43 19.04 11.61
N LYS A 58 21.73 19.75 10.72
CA LYS A 58 20.57 19.24 10.00
C LYS A 58 21.03 18.83 8.61
N GLU A 59 21.00 17.53 8.34
CA GLU A 59 21.25 17.00 6.99
C GLU A 59 19.91 16.76 6.31
N GLU A 60 19.65 17.47 5.21
CA GLU A 60 18.49 17.22 4.36
C GLU A 60 18.89 16.25 3.24
N SER A 61 18.46 14.99 3.33
CA SER A 61 18.62 14.03 2.25
C SER A 61 17.30 13.96 1.44
N PRO A 62 17.33 14.15 0.11
CA PRO A 62 16.15 13.90 -0.70
C PRO A 62 15.80 12.41 -0.68
N THR A 63 14.51 12.11 -0.62
CA THR A 63 13.95 10.76 -0.74
C THR A 63 12.95 10.78 -1.89
N GLN A 64 12.96 9.73 -2.69
CA GLN A 64 11.97 9.57 -3.76
C GLN A 64 10.57 9.68 -3.17
N ARG A 65 9.66 10.31 -3.90
CA ARG A 65 8.25 10.35 -3.52
C ARG A 65 7.56 9.07 -3.98
N PRO A 66 6.88 8.32 -3.10
CA PRO A 66 6.14 7.14 -3.52
C PRO A 66 4.94 7.55 -4.38
N TYR A 67 4.71 6.81 -5.47
CA TYR A 67 3.46 6.94 -6.21
C TYR A 67 2.33 6.33 -5.38
N SER A 68 1.10 6.81 -5.54
CA SER A 68 -0.05 6.21 -4.86
C SER A 68 -1.32 6.41 -5.66
N LEU A 69 -2.21 5.43 -5.60
CA LEU A 69 -3.51 5.53 -6.26
C LEU A 69 -4.33 6.69 -5.68
N THR A 70 -4.27 6.90 -4.36
CA THR A 70 -4.92 8.04 -3.70
C THR A 70 -4.35 9.39 -4.18
N GLY A 71 -3.03 9.47 -4.37
CA GLY A 71 -2.39 10.67 -4.92
C GLY A 71 -2.78 10.93 -6.36
N LEU A 72 -2.87 9.89 -7.19
CA LEU A 72 -3.38 9.99 -8.56
C LEU A 72 -4.84 10.44 -8.57
N MET A 73 -5.71 9.83 -7.76
CA MET A 73 -7.12 10.23 -7.67
C MET A 73 -7.27 11.70 -7.24
N ALA A 74 -6.45 12.17 -6.29
CA ALA A 74 -6.43 13.57 -5.90
C ALA A 74 -5.94 14.50 -7.03
N TYR A 75 -4.96 14.06 -7.83
CA TYR A 75 -4.47 14.79 -8.99
C TYR A 75 -5.53 14.92 -10.09
N LEU A 76 -6.28 13.83 -10.30
CA LEU A 76 -7.40 13.73 -11.24
C LEU A 76 -8.69 14.40 -10.74
N ASP A 77 -8.74 14.83 -9.48
CA ASP A 77 -9.95 15.34 -8.80
C ASP A 77 -11.13 14.36 -8.82
N VAL A 78 -10.84 13.07 -8.64
CA VAL A 78 -11.84 11.99 -8.60
C VAL A 78 -11.94 11.35 -7.21
N SER A 79 -13.14 10.90 -6.85
CA SER A 79 -13.36 10.18 -5.61
C SER A 79 -13.00 8.69 -5.75
N LYS A 80 -12.71 8.05 -4.62
CA LYS A 80 -12.48 6.60 -4.57
C LYS A 80 -13.69 5.80 -5.06
N SER A 81 -14.91 6.25 -4.77
CA SER A 81 -16.13 5.61 -5.28
C SER A 81 -16.16 5.66 -6.80
N PHE A 82 -15.94 6.85 -7.37
CA PHE A 82 -15.91 7.02 -8.82
C PHE A 82 -14.85 6.12 -9.47
N TRP A 83 -13.63 6.06 -8.93
CA TRP A 83 -12.58 5.20 -9.48
C TRP A 83 -12.99 3.72 -9.51
N ASN A 84 -13.60 3.25 -8.42
CA ASN A 84 -14.06 1.86 -8.33
C ASN A 84 -15.20 1.57 -9.33
N ASP A 85 -16.17 2.48 -9.44
CA ASP A 85 -17.30 2.34 -10.35
C ASP A 85 -16.83 2.42 -11.81
N PHE A 86 -15.91 3.34 -12.10
CA PHE A 86 -15.25 3.46 -13.39
C PHE A 86 -14.51 2.18 -13.74
N LYS A 87 -13.69 1.62 -12.84
CA LYS A 87 -12.98 0.36 -13.05
C LYS A 87 -13.91 -0.81 -13.34
N LYS A 88 -15.07 -0.89 -12.66
CA LYS A 88 -16.06 -1.95 -12.87
C LYS A 88 -16.81 -1.82 -14.20
N GLY A 89 -17.15 -0.60 -14.60
CA GLY A 89 -17.92 -0.32 -15.82
C GLY A 89 -17.08 0.04 -17.05
N SER A 90 -15.75 -0.05 -16.95
CA SER A 90 -14.83 0.33 -18.03
C SER A 90 -14.88 -0.64 -19.21
N HIS A 91 -14.80 -0.10 -20.42
CA HIS A 91 -14.47 -0.88 -21.61
C HIS A 91 -13.07 -1.51 -21.49
N GLU A 92 -12.82 -2.57 -22.25
CA GLU A 92 -11.59 -3.37 -22.20
C GLU A 92 -10.32 -2.51 -22.29
N ASP A 93 -10.29 -1.51 -23.18
CA ASP A 93 -9.15 -0.62 -23.35
C ASP A 93 -8.84 0.21 -22.10
N PHE A 94 -9.87 0.71 -21.41
CA PHE A 94 -9.68 1.43 -20.15
C PHE A 94 -9.20 0.49 -19.04
N SER A 95 -9.68 -0.76 -19.02
CA SER A 95 -9.22 -1.77 -18.05
C SER A 95 -7.72 -2.05 -18.20
N VAL A 96 -7.22 -2.15 -19.43
CA VAL A 96 -5.79 -2.31 -19.72
C VAL A 96 -4.99 -1.13 -19.18
N VAL A 97 -5.44 0.10 -19.44
CA VAL A 97 -4.75 1.32 -18.96
C VAL A 97 -4.78 1.42 -17.44
N ILE A 98 -5.93 1.18 -16.80
CA ILE A 98 -6.05 1.18 -15.33
C ILE A 98 -5.10 0.15 -14.72
N THR A 99 -5.07 -1.06 -15.27
CA THR A 99 -4.18 -2.14 -14.81
C THR A 99 -2.71 -1.75 -14.96
N ARG A 100 -2.35 -1.13 -16.09
CA ARG A 100 -1.00 -0.61 -16.32
C ARG A 100 -0.61 0.44 -15.29
N ILE A 101 -1.49 1.40 -15.00
CA ILE A 101 -1.28 2.43 -13.97
C ILE A 101 -1.06 1.80 -12.59
N GLU A 102 -1.91 0.85 -12.19
CA GLU A 102 -1.77 0.16 -10.91
C GLU A 102 -0.46 -0.62 -10.82
N ASN A 103 -0.03 -1.27 -11.90
CA ASN A 103 1.23 -2.00 -11.96
C ASN A 103 2.43 -1.06 -11.82
N VAL A 104 2.44 0.09 -12.49
CA VAL A 104 3.53 1.09 -12.35
C VAL A 104 3.64 1.57 -10.91
N ILE A 105 2.51 1.89 -10.27
CA ILE A 105 2.49 2.32 -8.86
C ILE A 105 3.03 1.20 -7.96
N ARG A 106 2.58 -0.04 -8.15
CA ARG A 106 3.03 -1.20 -7.35
C ARG A 106 4.53 -1.47 -7.53
N THR A 107 5.02 -1.47 -8.76
CA THR A 107 6.43 -1.70 -9.07
C THR A 107 7.32 -0.65 -8.42
N GLN A 108 6.96 0.64 -8.56
CA GLN A 108 7.74 1.71 -7.94
C GLN A 108 7.81 1.56 -6.42
N GLN A 109 6.68 1.26 -5.77
CA GLN A 109 6.63 1.04 -4.33
C GLN A 109 7.46 -0.18 -3.90
N LEU A 110 7.36 -1.29 -4.65
CA LEU A 110 8.09 -2.52 -4.36
C LEU A 110 9.60 -2.34 -4.52
N GLU A 111 10.05 -1.85 -5.67
CA GLU A 111 11.47 -1.60 -5.94
C GLU A 111 12.05 -0.58 -4.98
N GLY A 112 11.31 0.50 -4.70
CA GLY A 112 11.69 1.49 -3.70
C GLY A 112 11.81 0.91 -2.28
N ALA A 113 10.98 -0.07 -1.91
CA ALA A 113 11.14 -0.80 -0.65
C ALA A 113 12.37 -1.72 -0.66
N ILE A 114 12.63 -2.41 -1.77
CA ILE A 114 13.80 -3.29 -1.94
C ILE A 114 15.11 -2.53 -1.74
N VAL A 115 15.23 -1.33 -2.32
CA VAL A 115 16.44 -0.49 -2.21
C VAL A 115 16.48 0.36 -0.92
N GLY A 116 15.50 0.21 -0.03
CA GLY A 116 15.43 0.94 1.23
C GLY A 116 15.00 2.41 1.12
N ALA A 117 14.54 2.86 -0.05
CA ALA A 117 13.99 4.19 -0.25
C ALA A 117 12.60 4.36 0.42
N PHE A 118 11.83 3.26 0.50
CA PHE A 118 10.53 3.21 1.17
C PHE A 118 10.54 2.25 2.35
N ASN A 119 9.65 2.47 3.31
CA ASN A 119 9.49 1.58 4.46
C ASN A 119 8.88 0.23 4.00
N PRO A 120 9.62 -0.90 4.07
CA PRO A 120 9.15 -2.18 3.55
C PRO A 120 7.89 -2.70 4.26
N ASN A 121 7.74 -2.43 5.57
CA ASN A 121 6.59 -2.87 6.36
C ASN A 121 5.29 -2.14 5.97
N ILE A 122 5.40 -0.90 5.48
CA ILE A 122 4.23 -0.14 4.99
C ILE A 122 3.89 -0.61 3.58
N VAL A 123 4.89 -0.78 2.72
CA VAL A 123 4.69 -1.25 1.35
C VAL A 123 4.12 -2.67 1.31
N SER A 124 4.58 -3.59 2.17
CA SER A 124 4.03 -4.95 2.25
C SER A 124 2.54 -4.96 2.56
N ARG A 125 2.10 -4.11 3.50
CA ARG A 125 0.68 -3.93 3.85
C ARG A 125 -0.15 -3.34 2.72
N ILE A 126 0.41 -2.42 1.93
CA ILE A 126 -0.28 -1.79 0.79
C ILE A 126 -0.44 -2.79 -0.38
N ILE A 127 0.61 -3.53 -0.69
CA ILE A 127 0.61 -4.51 -1.78
C ILE A 127 -0.18 -5.78 -1.39
N GLY A 128 -0.35 -6.03 -0.09
CA GLY A 128 -0.99 -7.24 0.43
C GLY A 128 -0.05 -8.43 0.54
N LEU A 129 1.26 -8.19 0.55
CA LEU A 129 2.27 -9.19 0.90
C LEU A 129 2.07 -9.57 2.37
N SER A 130 1.66 -10.81 2.59
CA SER A 130 1.31 -11.33 3.91
C SER A 130 2.30 -12.42 4.29
N ASP A 131 2.85 -12.34 5.51
CA ASP A 131 3.70 -13.39 6.05
C ASP A 131 2.86 -14.62 6.40
N LYS A 132 3.19 -15.77 5.81
CA LYS A 132 2.57 -17.04 6.18
C LYS A 132 3.32 -17.63 7.37
N GLN A 133 2.75 -17.48 8.57
CA GLN A 133 3.30 -18.12 9.76
C GLN A 133 2.78 -19.56 9.88
N LYS A 134 3.68 -20.54 9.78
CA LYS A 134 3.34 -21.94 10.07
C LYS A 134 3.52 -22.20 11.57
N VAL A 135 2.42 -22.22 12.32
CA VAL A 135 2.44 -22.61 13.74
C VAL A 135 2.32 -24.12 13.81
N THR A 136 3.37 -24.78 14.31
CA THR A 136 3.34 -26.22 14.58
C THR A 136 3.01 -26.41 16.06
N HIS A 137 1.80 -26.89 16.36
CA HIS A 137 1.42 -27.27 17.71
C HIS A 137 1.97 -28.66 18.03
N THR A 138 3.04 -28.74 18.80
CA THR A 138 3.46 -30.00 19.42
C THR A 138 2.58 -30.23 20.64
N ILE A 139 1.49 -30.98 20.46
CA ILE A 139 0.66 -31.43 21.56
C ILE A 139 1.38 -32.60 22.20
N ASN A 140 1.95 -32.39 23.40
CA ASN A 140 2.31 -33.50 24.27
C ASN A 140 1.00 -34.10 24.82
N SER A 141 0.38 -34.98 24.03
CA SER A 141 -0.85 -35.66 24.42
C SER A 141 -0.57 -36.55 25.62
N LYS A 142 -0.96 -36.11 26.82
CA LYS A 142 -1.19 -37.04 27.92
C LYS A 142 -2.44 -37.86 27.57
N GLU A 143 -2.40 -39.16 27.84
CA GLU A 143 -3.57 -40.03 27.64
C GLU A 143 -4.81 -39.42 28.31
N PHE A 144 -5.89 -39.29 27.55
CA PHE A 144 -7.16 -38.82 28.06
C PHE A 144 -7.76 -39.91 28.97
N LYS A 145 -7.78 -39.69 30.29
CA LYS A 145 -8.29 -40.64 31.30
C LYS A 145 -9.76 -40.35 31.70
N GLY A 146 -10.50 -39.57 30.92
CA GLY A 146 -11.87 -39.16 31.20
C GLY A 146 -11.98 -37.82 31.95
N PHE A 147 -13.21 -37.37 32.17
CA PHE A 147 -13.52 -36.18 32.98
C PHE A 147 -13.84 -36.62 34.42
N ASP A 148 -13.19 -36.01 35.41
CA ASP A 148 -13.38 -36.31 36.86
C ASP A 148 -14.82 -36.11 37.37
N PHE A 149 -15.69 -35.50 36.57
CA PHE A 149 -17.08 -35.20 36.93
C PHE A 149 -18.07 -36.34 36.63
N LEU A 150 -17.65 -37.39 35.91
CA LEU A 150 -18.51 -38.55 35.66
C LEU A 150 -17.94 -39.76 36.42
N PRO A 151 -18.70 -40.39 37.32
CA PRO A 151 -18.24 -41.61 37.97
C PRO A 151 -18.00 -42.67 36.89
N TYR A 152 -16.81 -43.29 36.94
CA TYR A 152 -16.47 -44.43 36.10
C TYR A 152 -17.55 -45.51 36.23
N THR A 153 -18.24 -45.82 35.14
CA THR A 153 -19.18 -46.96 35.09
C THR A 153 -18.48 -48.12 34.38
N PRO A 154 -18.22 -49.25 35.05
CA PRO A 154 -17.49 -50.38 34.46
C PRO A 154 -18.22 -51.10 33.30
N LYS A 155 -19.41 -50.63 32.89
CA LYS A 155 -20.21 -51.25 31.83
C LYS A 155 -19.79 -50.87 30.40
N ALA A 156 -18.78 -50.01 30.24
CA ALA A 156 -18.30 -49.60 28.91
C ALA A 156 -17.25 -50.56 28.31
N ASP A 157 -16.65 -51.45 29.11
CA ASP A 157 -15.61 -52.39 28.66
C ASP A 157 -16.10 -53.83 28.42
N GLU A 158 -17.39 -54.13 28.64
CA GLU A 158 -17.96 -55.48 28.42
C GLU A 158 -18.60 -55.66 27.03
N SER A 159 -18.46 -54.69 26.12
CA SER A 159 -18.90 -54.85 24.73
C SER A 159 -17.76 -54.55 23.75
N ILE A 160 -16.78 -55.45 23.74
CA ILE A 160 -15.90 -55.70 22.58
C ILE A 160 -16.22 -57.11 22.08
#